data_AF-A0A154MW02-F1
#
_entry.id   AF-A0A154MW02-F1
#
_cell.length_a   1.000
_cell.length_b   1.000
_cell.length_c   1.000
_cell.angle_alpha   90.00
_cell.angle_beta   90.00
_cell.angle_gamma   90.00
#
_symmetry.space_group_name_H-M   'P 1'
#
loop_
_entity.id
_entity.type
_entity.pdbx_description
1 polymer ?
#
loop_
_entity_poly.entity_id
_entity_poly.type
_entity_poly.pdbx_seq_one_letter_code
_entity_poly.pdbx_strand_id
1 'polypeptide(L)'
;MFEVGAVKWSGAGCLVGPLLLLGLAVGVVFQGLFDGKTLVTDIAWVAGFVLSAILIRVIGRRLNRYGTVHTLYDSPMEGYAWLAIACAALTLGLVLLIRLVAV
;
A
#
# COMPACT_ATOMS: atom_id res chain seq x y z
N MET A 1 30.79 -18.48 -0.50
CA MET A 1 30.05 -17.35 -1.06
C MET A 1 28.69 -17.37 -0.40
N PHE A 2 28.35 -16.33 0.38
CA PHE A 2 26.99 -16.19 0.89
C PHE A 2 26.09 -15.98 -0.33
N GLU A 3 25.15 -16.89 -0.58
CA GLU A 3 24.06 -16.61 -1.50
C GLU A 3 23.33 -15.39 -0.92
N VAL A 4 23.64 -14.21 -1.46
CA VAL A 4 22.81 -13.03 -1.27
C VAL A 4 21.48 -13.45 -1.86
N GLY A 5 20.54 -13.85 -0.99
CA GLY A 5 19.29 -14.50 -1.35
C GLY A 5 18.68 -13.74 -2.52
N ALA A 6 18.78 -14.33 -3.72
CA ALA A 6 18.24 -13.75 -4.92
C ALA A 6 16.78 -13.49 -4.61
N VAL A 7 16.38 -12.22 -4.62
CA VAL A 7 15.00 -11.85 -4.30
C VAL A 7 14.10 -12.70 -5.19
N LYS A 8 13.37 -13.65 -4.59
CA LYS A 8 12.48 -14.54 -5.31
C LYS A 8 11.17 -13.80 -5.51
N TRP A 9 11.03 -13.19 -6.69
CA TRP A 9 9.79 -12.66 -7.23
C TRP A 9 9.26 -13.70 -8.22
N SER A 10 8.02 -14.16 -8.05
CA SER A 10 7.40 -15.08 -9.00
C SER A 10 6.10 -14.50 -9.57
N GLY A 11 5.99 -14.54 -10.90
CA GLY A 11 4.83 -14.06 -11.65
C GLY A 11 4.42 -12.63 -11.29
N ALA A 12 3.18 -12.46 -10.84
CA ALA A 12 2.58 -11.17 -10.57
C ALA A 12 2.94 -10.56 -9.19
N GLY A 13 3.85 -11.16 -8.42
CA GLY A 13 4.29 -10.60 -7.13
C GLY A 13 4.87 -9.18 -7.24
N CYS A 14 5.38 -8.80 -8.41
CA CYS A 14 5.84 -7.44 -8.69
C CYS A 14 4.73 -6.39 -8.65
N LEU A 15 3.44 -6.77 -8.77
CA LEU A 15 2.30 -5.84 -8.74
C LEU A 15 2.09 -5.20 -7.36
N VAL A 16 2.64 -5.77 -6.28
CA VAL A 16 2.54 -5.18 -4.94
C VAL A 16 3.11 -3.77 -4.90
N GLY A 17 4.27 -3.54 -5.54
CA GLY A 17 4.92 -2.23 -5.60
C GLY A 17 4.05 -1.16 -6.29
N PRO A 18 3.65 -1.37 -7.55
CA PRO A 18 2.71 -0.50 -8.26
C PRO A 18 1.39 -0.27 -7.53
N LEU A 19 0.83 -1.30 -6.88
CA LEU A 19 -0.41 -1.17 -6.11
C LEU A 19 -0.23 -0.30 -4.86
N LEU A 20 0.91 -0.37 -4.18
CA LEU A 20 1.25 0.54 -3.07
C LEU A 20 1.48 1.97 -3.57
N LEU A 21 2.21 2.12 -4.69
CA LEU A 21 2.44 3.43 -5.33
C LEU A 21 1.14 4.08 -5.80
N LEU A 22 0.14 3.29 -6.20
CA LEU A 22 -1.18 3.80 -6.57
C LEU A 22 -1.86 4.51 -5.39
N GLY A 23 -1.72 3.98 -4.17
CA GLY A 23 -2.24 4.63 -2.96
C GLY A 23 -1.57 5.96 -2.68
N LEU A 24 -0.26 6.04 -2.87
CA LEU A 24 0.51 7.30 -2.79
C LEU A 24 0.07 8.29 -3.88
N ALA A 25 -0.06 7.83 -5.12
CA ALA A 25 -0.44 8.67 -6.26
C ALA A 25 -1.83 9.29 -6.07
N VAL A 26 -2.79 8.53 -5.54
CA VAL A 26 -4.12 9.06 -5.18
C VAL A 26 -3.99 10.20 -4.18
N GLY A 27 -3.19 10.04 -3.11
CA GLY A 27 -2.94 11.11 -2.14
C GLY A 27 -2.37 12.38 -2.76
N VAL A 28 -1.34 12.25 -3.60
CA VAL A 28 -0.69 13.40 -4.27
C VAL A 28 -1.64 14.12 -5.24
N VAL A 29 -2.41 13.36 -6.03
CA VAL A 29 -3.37 13.94 -6.99
C VAL A 29 -4.46 14.71 -6.26
N PHE A 30 -5.02 14.15 -5.18
CA PHE A 30 -6.01 14.87 -4.37
C PHE A 30 -5.40 16.10 -3.68
N GLN A 31 -4.14 16.03 -3.23
CA GLN A 31 -3.46 17.20 -2.70
C GLN A 31 -3.32 18.35 -3.71
N GLY A 32 -2.98 18.02 -4.96
CA GLY A 32 -2.90 19.01 -6.05
C GLY A 32 -4.26 19.57 -6.47
N LEU A 33 -5.33 18.77 -6.45
CA LEU A 33 -6.67 19.19 -6.85
C LEU A 33 -7.39 20.07 -5.81
N PHE A 34 -7.12 19.84 -4.53
CA PHE A 34 -7.81 20.53 -3.44
C PHE A 34 -6.99 21.63 -2.78
N ASP A 35 -5.93 22.11 -3.46
CA ASP A 35 -5.08 23.23 -3.03
C ASP A 35 -4.51 23.03 -1.60
N GLY A 36 -4.25 21.77 -1.23
CA GLY A 36 -3.78 21.43 0.11
C GLY A 36 -4.80 21.61 1.25
N LYS A 37 -6.12 21.66 0.96
CA LYS A 37 -7.17 21.64 2.00
C LYS A 37 -6.99 20.41 2.90
N THR A 38 -6.39 20.66 4.06
CA THR A 38 -5.79 19.64 4.91
C THR A 38 -6.74 18.47 5.20
N LEU A 39 -8.03 18.73 5.49
CA LEU A 39 -8.97 17.65 5.85
C LEU A 39 -9.27 16.69 4.69
N VAL A 40 -9.44 17.21 3.48
CA VAL A 40 -9.75 16.41 2.29
C VAL A 40 -8.51 15.63 1.86
N THR A 41 -7.35 16.26 1.93
CA THR A 41 -6.08 15.61 1.60
C THR A 41 -5.75 14.50 2.58
N ASP A 42 -5.92 14.72 3.88
CA ASP A 42 -5.66 13.73 4.93
C ASP A 42 -6.51 12.46 4.73
N ILE A 43 -7.80 12.64 4.45
CA ILE A 43 -8.73 11.53 4.17
C ILE A 43 -8.33 10.81 2.87
N ALA A 44 -7.97 11.55 1.82
CA ALA A 44 -7.56 10.97 0.54
C ALA A 44 -6.30 10.12 0.66
N TRP A 45 -5.32 10.55 1.46
CA TRP A 45 -4.10 9.79 1.74
C TRP A 45 -4.41 8.46 2.46
N VAL A 46 -5.20 8.50 3.53
CA VAL A 46 -5.60 7.29 4.28
C VAL A 46 -6.44 6.36 3.39
N ALA A 47 -7.43 6.90 2.68
CA ALA A 47 -8.28 6.14 1.78
C ALA A 47 -7.49 5.50 0.62
N GLY A 48 -6.47 6.19 0.09
CA GLY A 48 -5.59 5.68 -0.95
C GLY A 48 -4.85 4.41 -0.51
N PHE A 49 -4.24 4.42 0.68
CA PHE A 49 -3.56 3.23 1.21
C PHE A 49 -4.52 2.09 1.58
N VAL A 50 -5.71 2.41 2.11
CA VAL A 50 -6.76 1.41 2.37
C VAL A 50 -7.22 0.76 1.05
N LEU A 51 -7.41 1.54 -0.01
CA LEU A 51 -7.75 1.04 -1.33
C LEU A 51 -6.66 0.13 -1.88
N SER A 52 -5.39 0.53 -1.76
CA SER A 52 -4.24 -0.32 -2.11
C SER A 52 -4.24 -1.63 -1.35
N ALA A 53 -4.53 -1.63 -0.04
CA ALA A 53 -4.61 -2.85 0.77
C ALA A 53 -5.71 -3.80 0.26
N ILE A 54 -6.88 -3.27 -0.07
CA ILE A 54 -8.00 -4.04 -0.61
C ILE A 54 -7.62 -4.63 -1.97
N LEU A 55 -7.03 -3.84 -2.87
CA LEU A 55 -6.62 -4.30 -4.19
C LEU A 55 -5.55 -5.40 -4.09
N ILE A 56 -4.52 -5.22 -3.26
CA ILE A 56 -3.47 -6.23 -3.04
C ILE A 56 -4.08 -7.53 -2.51
N ARG A 57 -5.02 -7.44 -1.56
CA ARG A 57 -5.70 -8.61 -1.00
C ARG A 57 -6.59 -9.31 -2.02
N VAL A 58 -7.38 -8.58 -2.79
CA VAL A 58 -8.32 -9.13 -3.77
C VAL A 58 -7.57 -9.74 -4.96
N ILE A 59 -6.61 -9.02 -5.51
CA ILE A 59 -5.78 -9.48 -6.63
C ILE A 59 -4.92 -10.66 -6.18
N GLY A 60 -4.26 -10.56 -5.02
CA GLY A 60 -3.44 -11.63 -4.45
C GLY A 60 -4.23 -12.92 -4.23
N ARG A 61 -5.44 -12.83 -3.63
CA ARG A 61 -6.34 -13.99 -3.46
C ARG A 61 -6.81 -14.60 -4.77
N ARG A 62 -7.12 -13.76 -5.77
CA ARG A 62 -7.57 -14.25 -7.09
C ARG A 62 -6.45 -14.96 -7.83
N LEU A 63 -5.24 -14.39 -7.80
CA LEU A 63 -4.08 -14.93 -8.48
C LEU A 63 -3.58 -16.21 -7.80
N ASN A 64 -3.58 -16.26 -6.48
CA ASN A 64 -3.16 -17.45 -5.72
C ASN A 64 -4.31 -18.42 -5.39
N ARG A 65 -5.48 -18.32 -6.05
CA ARG A 65 -6.66 -19.15 -5.74
C ARG A 65 -6.38 -20.65 -5.84
N TYR A 66 -5.53 -21.07 -6.77
CA TYR A 66 -5.25 -22.48 -7.07
C TYR A 66 -3.83 -22.91 -6.71
N GLY A 67 -3.04 -22.05 -6.06
CA GLY A 67 -1.66 -22.33 -5.67
C GLY A 67 -0.90 -21.06 -5.35
N THR A 68 0.11 -21.14 -4.46
CA THR A 68 0.95 -20.01 -4.06
C THR A 68 2.07 -19.76 -5.07
N VAL A 69 1.69 -19.45 -6.30
CA VAL A 69 2.62 -19.29 -7.43
C VAL A 69 3.05 -17.82 -7.60
N HIS A 70 2.31 -16.88 -7.02
CA HIS A 70 2.59 -15.44 -7.10
C HIS A 70 3.06 -14.92 -5.74
N THR A 71 4.38 -14.92 -5.56
CA THR A 71 5.04 -14.48 -4.33
C THR A 71 5.98 -13.32 -4.61
N LEU A 72 6.18 -12.52 -3.56
CA LEU A 72 7.20 -11.48 -3.48
C LEU A 72 8.03 -11.83 -2.23
N TYR A 73 9.35 -11.92 -2.32
CA TYR A 73 10.23 -12.39 -1.22
C TYR A 73 9.72 -13.70 -0.56
N ASP A 74 9.34 -14.69 -1.37
CA ASP A 74 8.74 -15.97 -0.94
C ASP A 74 7.43 -15.85 -0.13
N SER A 75 6.90 -14.64 0.05
CA SER A 75 5.65 -14.37 0.74
C SER A 75 4.50 -14.21 -0.27
N PRO A 76 3.32 -14.78 0.01
CA PRO A 76 2.18 -14.68 -0.90
C PRO A 76 1.74 -13.22 -1.03
N MET A 77 1.39 -12.81 -2.25
CA MET A 77 1.02 -11.44 -2.60
C MET A 77 -0.07 -10.84 -1.66
N GLU A 78 -1.04 -11.64 -1.24
CA GLU A 78 -2.11 -11.21 -0.32
C GLU A 78 -1.62 -10.81 1.08
N GLY A 79 -0.47 -11.34 1.53
CA GLY A 79 0.14 -10.98 2.81
C GLY A 79 0.62 -9.52 2.84
N TYR A 80 0.99 -8.97 1.68
CA TYR A 80 1.42 -7.58 1.57
C TYR A 80 0.28 -6.56 1.73
N ALA A 81 -0.98 -7.01 1.81
CA ALA A 81 -2.07 -6.13 2.22
C ALA A 81 -1.83 -5.55 3.63
N TRP A 82 -1.15 -6.29 4.52
CA TRP A 82 -0.78 -5.79 5.84
C TRP A 82 0.22 -4.64 5.77
N LEU A 83 1.12 -4.63 4.78
CA LEU A 83 2.05 -3.52 4.57
C LEU A 83 1.28 -2.25 4.20
N ALA A 84 0.31 -2.36 3.28
CA ALA A 84 -0.56 -1.24 2.91
C ALA A 84 -1.42 -0.75 4.10
N ILE A 85 -1.92 -1.65 4.95
CA ILE A 85 -2.65 -1.29 6.18
C ILE A 85 -1.72 -0.57 7.17
N ALA A 86 -0.49 -1.04 7.35
CA ALA A 86 0.50 -0.39 8.21
C ALA A 86 0.82 1.03 7.69
N CYS A 87 0.97 1.20 6.38
CA CYS A 87 1.10 2.52 5.76
C CYS A 87 -0.13 3.40 6.05
N ALA A 88 -1.35 2.89 5.85
CA ALA A 88 -2.57 3.62 6.16
C ALA A 88 -2.64 4.06 7.64
N ALA A 89 -2.26 3.18 8.56
CA ALA A 89 -2.23 3.47 10.00
C ALA A 89 -1.17 4.51 10.37
N LEU A 90 0.02 4.43 9.78
CA LEU A 90 1.08 5.43 9.96
C LEU A 90 0.66 6.79 9.41
N THR A 91 0.06 6.83 8.22
CA THR A 91 -0.48 8.05 7.63
C THR A 91 -1.57 8.65 8.51
N LEU A 92 -2.50 7.84 9.01
CA LEU A 92 -3.54 8.29 9.95
C LEU A 92 -2.93 8.84 11.24
N GLY A 93 -1.93 8.14 11.81
CA GLY A 93 -1.24 8.59 13.01
C GLY A 93 -0.50 9.91 12.82
N LEU A 94 0.15 10.08 11.67
CA LEU A 94 0.86 11.31 11.30
C LEU A 94 -0.12 12.47 11.08
N VAL A 95 -1.25 12.22 10.42
CA VAL A 95 -2.36 13.18 10.32
C VAL A 95 -2.85 13.61 11.70
N LEU A 96 -3.17 12.65 12.59
CA LEU A 96 -3.64 12.94 13.94
C LEU A 96 -2.61 13.74 14.74
N LEU A 97 -1.33 13.39 14.63
CA LEU A 97 -0.24 14.11 15.31
C LEU A 97 -0.11 15.55 14.81
N ILE A 98 -0.14 15.77 13.49
CA ILE A 98 -0.13 17.14 12.93
C ILE A 98 -1.34 17.93 13.45
N ARG A 99 -2.53 17.31 13.48
CA ARG A 99 -3.75 17.97 13.97
C ARG A 99 -3.71 18.29 15.45
N LEU A 100 -3.10 17.44 16.27
CA LEU A 100 -2.99 17.64 17.72
C LEU A 100 -1.90 18.66 18.09
N VAL A 101 -0.82 18.75 17.30
CA VAL A 101 0.28 19.72 17.53
C VAL A 101 -0.04 21.09 16.95
N ALA A 102 -0.87 21.16 15.90
CA ALA A 102 -1.30 22.43 15.30
C ALA A 102 -2.49 23.10 16.01
N VAL A 103 -2.98 22.50 17.10
CA VAL A 103 -3.96 23.10 18.05
C VAL A 103 -3.20 23.75 19.19
#